data_AF-A0A3B8JVD0-F1
#
_entry.id   AF-A0A3B8JVD0-F1
#
_cell.length_a   1.000
_cell.length_b   1.000
_cell.length_c   1.000
_cell.angle_alpha   90.00
_cell.angle_beta   90.00
_cell.angle_gamma   90.00
#
_symmetry.space_group_name_H-M   'P 1'
#
loop_
_entity.id
_entity.type
_entity.pdbx_description
1 polymer ?
#
loop_
_entity_poly.entity_id
_entity_poly.type
_entity_poly.pdbx_seq_one_letter_code
_entity_poly.pdbx_strand_id
1 'polypeptide(L)'
;MFKTVLGDPNTRKLKKYQPYVADINVLEEEIQALSDEQLKGKTAEFKQRLENAKTAREEEELLDELLPEAFAVVREAGRRVLGMRHFDVQLLGGVVLHKGQIAEMKTGEGKTLVSTLPAYLNALSGKGVHVVTVNDYLARRDAEWMGQVHRYLGLSVGLIQSGMGPAERQRNYACDVTYATNSELG
;
A
#
# COMPACT_ATOMS: atom_id res chain seq x y z
N MET A 1 32.37 -16.63 -10.75
CA MET A 1 32.89 -15.83 -11.88
C MET A 1 31.82 -15.24 -12.80
N PHE A 2 30.65 -15.87 -13.03
CA PHE A 2 29.60 -15.32 -13.92
C PHE A 2 28.70 -14.21 -13.32
N LYS A 3 28.51 -14.14 -11.99
CA LYS A 3 27.76 -13.05 -11.31
C LYS A 3 28.46 -11.68 -11.41
N THR A 4 29.78 -11.67 -11.49
CA THR A 4 30.59 -10.44 -11.42
C THR A 4 30.68 -9.71 -12.76
N VAL A 5 30.45 -10.41 -13.88
CA VAL A 5 30.57 -9.86 -15.24
C VAL A 5 29.21 -9.44 -15.83
N LEU A 6 28.11 -10.11 -15.44
CA LEU A 6 26.76 -9.81 -15.93
C LEU A 6 25.90 -9.00 -14.93
N GLY A 7 26.42 -8.77 -13.72
CA GLY A 7 25.67 -8.20 -12.61
C GLY A 7 24.66 -9.17 -12.01
N ASP A 8 24.25 -8.92 -10.77
CA ASP A 8 23.18 -9.67 -10.13
C ASP A 8 21.81 -9.27 -10.74
N PRO A 9 21.02 -10.22 -11.29
CA PRO A 9 19.72 -9.93 -11.89
C PRO A 9 18.76 -9.20 -10.95
N ASN A 10 18.83 -9.47 -9.63
CA ASN A 10 18.01 -8.78 -8.64
C ASN A 10 18.44 -7.32 -8.49
N THR A 11 19.75 -7.07 -8.41
CA THR A 11 20.29 -5.70 -8.43
C THR A 11 19.83 -4.91 -9.67
N ARG A 12 19.78 -5.54 -10.85
CA ARG A 12 19.28 -4.89 -12.07
C ARG A 12 17.77 -4.57 -12.00
N LYS A 13 16.96 -5.48 -11.44
CA LYS A 13 15.52 -5.22 -11.20
C LYS A 13 15.30 -4.10 -10.21
N LEU A 14 16.02 -4.08 -9.09
CA LEU A 14 15.90 -3.01 -8.09
C LEU A 14 16.26 -1.65 -8.68
N LYS A 15 17.29 -1.57 -9.53
CA LYS A 15 17.64 -0.34 -10.27
C LYS A 15 16.51 0.19 -11.15
N LYS A 16 15.62 -0.68 -11.68
CA LYS A 16 14.45 -0.26 -12.46
C LYS A 16 13.40 0.45 -11.59
N TYR A 17 13.34 0.15 -10.30
CA TYR A 17 12.37 0.74 -9.38
C TYR A 17 12.90 1.95 -8.59
N GLN A 18 14.21 2.18 -8.62
CA GLN A 18 14.84 3.35 -7.98
C GLN A 18 14.28 4.70 -8.45
N PRO A 19 13.92 4.90 -9.74
CA PRO A 19 13.28 6.15 -10.16
C PRO A 19 12.03 6.49 -9.36
N TYR A 20 11.15 5.51 -9.08
CA TYR A 20 9.97 5.74 -8.24
C TYR A 20 10.35 6.25 -6.84
N VAL A 21 11.39 5.70 -6.22
CA VAL A 21 11.83 6.13 -4.88
C VAL A 21 12.35 7.58 -4.93
N ALA A 22 13.08 7.93 -5.99
CA ALA A 22 13.55 9.30 -6.20
C ALA A 22 12.36 10.27 -6.36
N ASP A 23 11.38 9.92 -7.19
CA ASP A 23 10.19 10.74 -7.42
C ASP A 23 9.37 10.92 -6.14
N ILE A 24 9.18 9.86 -5.34
CA ILE A 24 8.51 9.94 -4.03
C ILE A 24 9.26 10.90 -3.09
N ASN A 25 10.59 10.83 -3.07
CA ASN A 25 11.41 11.69 -2.20
C ASN A 25 11.33 13.17 -2.62
N VAL A 26 11.24 13.46 -3.92
CA VAL A 26 11.06 14.84 -4.43
C VAL A 26 9.74 15.44 -3.97
N LEU A 27 8.67 14.63 -3.90
CA LEU A 27 7.34 15.08 -3.47
C LEU A 27 7.22 15.30 -1.95
N GLU A 28 8.22 14.90 -1.15
CA GLU A 28 8.08 14.88 0.31
C GLU A 28 7.84 16.27 0.92
N GLU A 29 8.56 17.30 0.47
CA GLU A 29 8.40 18.66 1.01
C GLU A 29 7.02 19.25 0.68
N GLU A 30 6.54 19.05 -0.55
CA GLU A 30 5.22 19.52 -0.99
C GLU A 30 4.10 18.82 -0.21
N ILE A 31 4.16 17.49 -0.10
CA ILE A 31 3.15 16.71 0.61
C ILE A 31 3.17 16.99 2.12
N GLN A 32 4.34 17.18 2.71
CA GLN A 32 4.47 17.56 4.12
C GLN A 32 3.82 18.92 4.43
N ALA A 33 3.86 19.87 3.48
CA ALA A 33 3.26 21.18 3.64
C ALA A 33 1.73 21.19 3.61
N LEU A 34 1.09 20.10 3.14
CA LEU A 34 -0.36 20.00 3.08
C LEU A 34 -0.98 19.97 4.49
N SER A 35 -2.10 20.67 4.66
CA SER A 35 -2.96 20.47 5.85
C SER A 35 -3.57 19.07 5.87
N ASP A 36 -4.10 18.65 7.02
CA ASP A 36 -4.78 17.36 7.14
C ASP A 36 -5.95 17.22 6.17
N GLU A 37 -6.70 18.30 5.95
CA GLU A 37 -7.82 18.32 5.00
C GLU A 37 -7.33 18.14 3.56
N GLN A 38 -6.28 18.85 3.16
CA GLN A 38 -5.70 18.72 1.83
C GLN A 38 -5.10 17.32 1.60
N LEU A 39 -4.40 16.77 2.59
CA LEU A 39 -3.80 15.44 2.50
C LEU A 39 -4.87 14.34 2.34
N LYS A 40 -6.00 14.46 3.04
CA LYS A 40 -7.16 13.57 2.86
C LYS A 40 -7.85 13.79 1.52
N GLY A 41 -7.92 15.04 1.05
CA GLY A 41 -8.46 15.41 -0.25
C GLY A 41 -7.77 14.71 -1.43
N LYS A 42 -6.49 14.36 -1.29
CA LYS A 42 -5.74 13.59 -2.30
C LYS A 42 -6.40 12.26 -2.67
N THR A 43 -7.07 11.59 -1.74
CA THR A 43 -7.75 10.33 -2.04
C THR A 43 -8.89 10.51 -3.05
N ALA A 44 -9.68 11.58 -2.91
CA ALA A 44 -10.74 11.89 -3.87
C ALA A 44 -10.17 12.29 -5.24
N GLU A 45 -9.09 13.08 -5.26
CA GLU A 45 -8.37 13.46 -6.48
C GLU A 45 -7.87 12.22 -7.25
N PHE A 46 -7.25 11.25 -6.55
CA PHE A 46 -6.75 10.04 -7.18
C PHE A 46 -7.87 9.13 -7.69
N LYS A 47 -8.95 8.96 -6.93
CA LYS A 47 -10.13 8.19 -7.38
C LYS A 47 -10.72 8.81 -8.64
N GLN A 48 -10.85 10.14 -8.70
CA GLN A 48 -11.33 10.84 -9.89
C GLN A 48 -10.41 10.65 -11.12
N ARG A 49 -9.09 10.63 -10.92
CA ARG A 49 -8.15 10.34 -12.02
C ARG A 49 -8.35 8.93 -12.59
N LEU A 50 -8.62 7.95 -11.73
CA LEU A 50 -8.87 6.56 -12.13
C LEU A 50 -10.22 6.34 -12.82
N GLU A 51 -11.23 7.19 -12.59
CA GLU A 51 -12.54 7.10 -13.26
C GLU A 51 -12.45 7.21 -14.80
N ASN A 52 -11.35 7.78 -15.32
CA ASN A 52 -11.13 7.91 -16.76
C ASN A 52 -10.62 6.63 -17.43
N ALA A 53 -10.20 5.62 -16.66
CA ALA A 53 -9.74 4.35 -17.20
C ALA A 53 -10.89 3.60 -17.89
N LYS A 54 -10.73 3.24 -19.17
CA LYS A 54 -11.74 2.49 -19.93
C LYS A 54 -11.43 1.01 -20.00
N THR A 55 -10.19 0.64 -19.72
CA THR A 55 -9.71 -0.74 -19.73
C THR A 55 -8.92 -1.07 -18.47
N ALA A 56 -8.83 -2.35 -18.12
CA ALA A 56 -8.01 -2.79 -16.99
C ALA A 56 -6.53 -2.40 -17.13
N ARG A 57 -6.02 -2.41 -18.38
CA ARG A 57 -4.65 -2.01 -18.67
C ARG A 57 -4.42 -0.52 -18.44
N GLU A 58 -5.36 0.32 -18.87
CA GLU A 58 -5.28 1.77 -18.61
C GLU A 58 -5.37 2.08 -17.10
N GLU A 59 -6.16 1.32 -16.35
CA GLU A 59 -6.21 1.45 -14.89
C GLU A 59 -4.87 1.07 -14.25
N GLU A 60 -4.23 -0.02 -14.68
CA GLU A 60 -2.88 -0.40 -14.23
C GLU A 60 -1.84 0.67 -14.58
N GLU A 61 -1.86 1.20 -15.80
CA GLU A 61 -0.97 2.28 -16.24
C GLU A 61 -1.19 3.55 -15.41
N LEU A 62 -2.43 3.92 -15.11
CA LEU A 62 -2.75 5.07 -14.24
C LEU A 62 -2.34 4.85 -12.78
N LEU A 63 -2.48 3.63 -12.24
CA LEU A 63 -1.98 3.31 -10.91
C LEU A 63 -0.44 3.43 -10.85
N ASP A 64 0.25 2.99 -11.89
CA ASP A 64 1.70 3.15 -12.03
C ASP A 64 2.13 4.62 -12.08
N GLU A 65 1.35 5.47 -12.75
CA GLU A 65 1.57 6.92 -12.80
C GLU A 65 1.27 7.61 -11.45
N LEU A 66 0.23 7.16 -10.74
CA LEU A 66 -0.16 7.69 -9.43
C LEU A 66 0.78 7.27 -8.31
N LEU A 67 1.55 6.18 -8.51
CA LEU A 67 2.35 5.55 -7.47
C LEU A 67 3.22 6.53 -6.68
N PRO A 68 4.05 7.41 -7.29
CA PRO A 68 4.93 8.29 -6.52
C PRO A 68 4.16 9.20 -5.55
N GLU A 69 3.10 9.84 -6.05
CA GLU A 69 2.30 10.77 -5.28
C GLU A 69 1.49 10.07 -4.20
N ALA A 70 0.86 8.94 -4.52
CA ALA A 70 0.13 8.12 -3.56
C ALA A 70 1.04 7.60 -2.44
N PHE A 71 2.27 7.17 -2.76
CA PHE A 71 3.22 6.70 -1.76
C PHE A 71 3.74 7.83 -0.88
N ALA A 72 3.95 9.03 -1.43
CA ALA A 72 4.30 10.21 -0.66
C ALA A 72 3.17 10.59 0.33
N VAL A 73 1.92 10.55 -0.11
CA VAL A 73 0.73 10.76 0.73
C VAL A 73 0.65 9.74 1.86
N VAL A 74 0.84 8.45 1.58
CA VAL A 74 0.82 7.39 2.60
C VAL A 74 1.99 7.53 3.57
N ARG A 75 3.18 7.90 3.10
CA ARG A 75 4.34 8.16 3.95
C ARG A 75 4.05 9.28 4.95
N GLU A 76 3.48 10.38 4.47
CA GLU A 76 3.14 11.52 5.34
C GLU A 76 2.00 11.17 6.31
N ALA A 77 0.99 10.42 5.87
CA ALA A 77 -0.04 9.90 6.76
C ALA A 77 0.54 8.96 7.84
N GLY A 78 1.50 8.10 7.49
CA GLY A 78 2.26 7.28 8.44
C GLY A 78 3.00 8.13 9.48
N ARG A 79 3.63 9.22 9.06
CA ARG A 79 4.28 10.18 9.95
C ARG A 79 3.28 10.82 10.91
N ARG A 80 2.16 11.34 10.42
CA ARG A 80 1.16 12.06 11.24
C ARG A 80 0.42 11.15 12.21
N VAL A 81 0.03 9.96 11.76
CA VAL A 81 -0.89 9.10 12.51
C VAL A 81 -0.14 8.10 13.38
N LEU A 82 1.00 7.57 12.90
CA LEU A 82 1.76 6.54 13.61
C LEU A 82 3.09 7.05 14.16
N GLY A 83 3.51 8.27 13.82
CA GLY A 83 4.87 8.76 14.12
C GLY A 83 5.94 8.04 13.31
N MET A 84 5.58 7.35 12.21
CA MET A 84 6.47 6.49 11.44
C MET A 84 6.58 6.97 9.98
N ARG A 85 7.76 7.49 9.61
CA ARG A 85 8.09 7.83 8.23
C ARG A 85 8.71 6.61 7.54
N HIS A 86 8.19 6.19 6.38
CA HIS A 86 8.80 5.11 5.60
C HIS A 86 10.22 5.45 5.16
N PHE A 87 11.15 4.50 5.32
CA PHE A 87 12.48 4.56 4.74
C PHE A 87 12.47 4.24 3.23
N ASP A 88 13.54 4.56 2.52
CA ASP A 88 13.63 4.36 1.07
C ASP A 88 13.58 2.88 0.68
N VAL A 89 14.18 2.02 1.51
CA VAL A 89 14.08 0.55 1.35
C VAL A 89 12.65 0.04 1.53
N GLN A 90 11.84 0.72 2.35
CA GLN A 90 10.43 0.39 2.57
C GLN A 90 9.57 0.85 1.38
N LEU A 91 9.84 2.04 0.84
CA LEU A 91 9.22 2.48 -0.41
C LEU A 91 9.50 1.49 -1.54
N LEU A 92 10.77 1.10 -1.71
CA LEU A 92 11.18 0.13 -2.72
C LEU A 92 10.46 -1.21 -2.54
N GLY A 93 10.31 -1.68 -1.30
CA GLY A 93 9.51 -2.87 -0.98
C GLY A 93 8.04 -2.71 -1.39
N GLY A 94 7.43 -1.54 -1.13
CA GLY A 94 6.07 -1.22 -1.57
C GLY A 94 5.91 -1.24 -3.08
N VAL A 95 6.89 -0.70 -3.83
CA VAL A 95 6.88 -0.74 -5.31
C VAL A 95 6.95 -2.18 -5.80
N VAL A 96 7.84 -2.99 -5.24
CA VAL A 96 7.96 -4.42 -5.58
C VAL A 96 6.64 -5.16 -5.36
N LEU A 97 5.97 -4.92 -4.24
CA LEU A 97 4.65 -5.51 -3.95
C LEU A 97 3.58 -5.06 -4.93
N HIS A 98 3.51 -3.76 -5.25
CA HIS A 98 2.56 -3.24 -6.23
C HIS A 98 2.78 -3.84 -7.63
N LYS A 99 4.03 -4.11 -8.02
CA LYS A 99 4.36 -4.81 -9.28
C LYS A 99 4.09 -6.33 -9.25
N GLY A 100 3.36 -6.83 -8.23
CA GLY A 100 2.99 -8.24 -8.11
C GLY A 100 4.15 -9.18 -7.80
N GLN A 101 5.23 -8.66 -7.18
CA GLN A 101 6.42 -9.43 -6.83
C GLN A 101 6.56 -9.63 -5.31
N ILE A 102 7.41 -10.58 -4.92
CA ILE A 102 7.73 -10.83 -3.52
C ILE A 102 8.85 -9.88 -3.07
N ALA A 103 8.55 -9.01 -2.11
CA ALA A 103 9.54 -8.19 -1.44
C ALA A 103 10.18 -8.95 -0.27
N GLU A 104 11.37 -9.52 -0.49
CA GLU A 104 12.15 -10.12 0.60
C GLU A 104 12.79 -9.02 1.46
N MET A 105 12.31 -8.89 2.69
CA MET A 105 12.82 -7.94 3.68
C MET A 105 13.17 -8.68 4.96
N LYS A 106 14.24 -8.27 5.65
CA LYS A 106 14.63 -8.88 6.93
C LYS A 106 13.61 -8.55 8.03
N THR A 107 13.59 -9.35 9.09
CA THR A 107 12.82 -9.03 10.29
C THR A 107 13.32 -7.70 10.88
N GLY A 108 12.39 -6.82 11.27
CA GLY A 108 12.72 -5.48 11.76
C GLY A 108 12.68 -4.38 10.69
N GLU A 109 12.67 -4.72 9.40
CA GLU A 109 12.60 -3.73 8.31
C GLU A 109 11.21 -3.07 8.14
N GLY A 110 10.25 -3.37 9.02
CA GLY A 110 8.93 -2.74 9.02
C GLY A 110 7.97 -3.21 7.92
N LYS A 111 7.93 -4.53 7.62
CA LYS A 111 7.05 -5.11 6.58
C LYS A 111 5.57 -4.74 6.72
N THR A 112 5.09 -4.65 7.97
CA THR A 112 3.71 -4.25 8.28
C THR A 112 3.43 -2.79 7.90
N LEU A 113 4.40 -1.89 8.07
CA LEU A 113 4.28 -0.51 7.61
C LEU A 113 4.40 -0.43 6.08
N VAL A 114 5.23 -1.28 5.46
CA VAL A 114 5.37 -1.34 4.00
C VAL A 114 4.05 -1.71 3.32
N SER A 115 3.24 -2.60 3.90
CA SER A 115 1.99 -3.02 3.28
C SER A 115 0.97 -1.89 3.11
N THR A 116 1.07 -0.80 3.88
CA THR A 116 0.13 0.33 3.73
C THR A 116 0.26 1.02 2.37
N LEU A 117 1.46 1.04 1.79
CA LEU A 117 1.76 1.72 0.52
C LEU A 117 1.00 1.08 -0.65
N PRO A 118 1.23 -0.20 -1.02
CA PRO A 118 0.52 -0.84 -2.11
C PRO A 118 -0.95 -1.09 -1.75
N ALA A 119 -1.31 -1.31 -0.48
CA ALA A 119 -2.71 -1.50 -0.11
C ALA A 119 -3.53 -0.23 -0.35
N TYR A 120 -3.01 0.95 0.01
CA TYR A 120 -3.67 2.22 -0.29
C TYR A 120 -3.80 2.43 -1.80
N LEU A 121 -2.69 2.36 -2.55
CA LEU A 121 -2.68 2.64 -3.99
C LEU A 121 -3.68 1.76 -4.74
N ASN A 122 -3.64 0.44 -4.54
CA ASN A 122 -4.51 -0.47 -5.26
C ASN A 122 -5.97 -0.38 -4.80
N ALA A 123 -6.24 -0.02 -3.54
CA ALA A 123 -7.58 0.18 -3.04
C ALA A 123 -8.30 1.38 -3.68
N LEU A 124 -7.56 2.33 -4.28
CA LEU A 124 -8.14 3.46 -5.01
C LEU A 124 -8.98 3.00 -6.22
N SER A 125 -8.73 1.82 -6.77
CA SER A 125 -9.55 1.20 -7.83
C SER A 125 -10.98 0.84 -7.38
N GLY A 126 -11.24 0.80 -6.08
CA GLY A 126 -12.54 0.38 -5.53
C GLY A 126 -12.82 -1.14 -5.61
N LYS A 127 -11.84 -1.95 -6.03
CA LYS A 127 -11.98 -3.42 -6.17
C LYS A 127 -11.70 -4.19 -4.88
N GLY A 128 -11.28 -3.49 -3.83
CA GLY A 128 -10.87 -4.08 -2.56
C GLY A 128 -9.44 -4.63 -2.59
N VAL A 129 -8.78 -4.62 -1.43
CA VAL A 129 -7.45 -5.23 -1.22
C VAL A 129 -7.51 -6.17 -0.03
N HIS A 130 -6.98 -7.39 -0.19
CA HIS A 130 -6.84 -8.34 0.92
C HIS A 130 -5.40 -8.34 1.45
N VAL A 131 -5.24 -7.99 2.73
CA VAL A 131 -3.96 -8.12 3.45
C VAL A 131 -4.00 -9.40 4.30
N VAL A 132 -3.21 -10.39 3.91
CA VAL A 132 -3.25 -11.73 4.49
C VAL A 132 -2.16 -11.92 5.52
N THR A 133 -2.53 -12.41 6.70
CA THR A 133 -1.60 -12.74 7.79
C THR A 133 -1.70 -14.21 8.16
N VAL A 134 -0.80 -14.67 9.04
CA VAL A 134 -0.72 -16.08 9.44
C VAL A 134 -1.68 -16.48 10.55
N ASN A 135 -2.28 -15.52 11.27
CA ASN A 135 -3.23 -15.80 12.35
C ASN A 135 -4.12 -14.58 12.66
N ASP A 136 -5.27 -14.84 13.31
CA ASP A 136 -6.30 -13.83 13.62
C ASP A 136 -5.78 -12.70 14.50
N TYR A 137 -4.82 -12.99 15.39
CA TYR A 137 -4.21 -11.97 16.24
C TYR A 137 -3.45 -10.93 15.40
N LEU A 138 -2.62 -11.37 14.46
CA LEU A 138 -1.88 -10.48 13.58
C LEU A 138 -2.82 -9.74 12.61
N ALA A 139 -3.83 -10.42 12.07
CA ALA A 139 -4.85 -9.77 11.22
C ALA A 139 -5.52 -8.61 11.97
N ARG A 140 -5.98 -8.86 13.21
CA ARG A 140 -6.62 -7.84 14.05
C ARG A 140 -5.66 -6.70 14.39
N ARG A 141 -4.47 -7.03 14.90
CA ARG A 141 -3.45 -6.04 15.28
C ARG A 141 -3.12 -5.13 14.10
N ASP A 142 -2.92 -5.69 12.92
CA ASP A 142 -2.52 -4.90 11.75
C ASP A 142 -3.70 -4.08 11.21
N ALA A 143 -4.94 -4.60 11.25
CA ALA A 143 -6.16 -3.84 10.92
C ALA A 143 -6.43 -2.67 11.88
N GLU A 144 -6.12 -2.83 13.16
CA GLU A 144 -6.25 -1.78 14.18
C GLU A 144 -5.11 -0.77 14.09
N TRP A 145 -3.89 -1.21 13.81
CA TRP A 145 -2.71 -0.36 13.79
C TRP A 145 -2.49 0.32 12.43
N MET A 146 -2.22 -0.45 11.38
CA MET A 146 -2.00 0.08 10.03
C MET A 146 -3.28 0.65 9.41
N GLY A 147 -4.43 0.10 9.80
CA GLY A 147 -5.73 0.63 9.40
C GLY A 147 -5.95 2.09 9.80
N GLN A 148 -5.22 2.64 10.78
CA GLN A 148 -5.31 4.07 11.11
C GLN A 148 -4.85 4.95 9.94
N VAL A 149 -3.81 4.54 9.20
CA VAL A 149 -3.32 5.27 8.02
C VAL A 149 -4.40 5.28 6.92
N HIS A 150 -4.99 4.11 6.64
CA HIS A 150 -6.04 3.98 5.63
C HIS A 150 -7.30 4.78 5.99
N ARG A 151 -7.78 4.65 7.24
CA ARG A 151 -8.95 5.39 7.73
C ARG A 151 -8.70 6.90 7.77
N TYR A 152 -7.49 7.31 8.15
CA TYR A 152 -7.10 8.72 8.11
C TYR A 152 -7.23 9.28 6.69
N LEU A 153 -6.77 8.53 5.67
CA LEU A 153 -6.92 8.86 4.25
C LEU A 153 -8.30 8.52 3.67
N GLY A 154 -9.32 8.31 4.50
CA GLY A 154 -10.70 8.14 4.04
C GLY A 154 -11.04 6.78 3.41
N LEU A 155 -10.16 5.78 3.51
CA LEU A 155 -10.46 4.40 3.12
C LEU A 155 -11.10 3.63 4.28
N SER A 156 -12.05 2.77 3.95
CA SER A 156 -12.64 1.81 4.89
C SER A 156 -11.73 0.60 5.10
N VAL A 157 -11.73 0.06 6.33
CA VAL A 157 -10.88 -1.07 6.72
C VAL A 157 -11.71 -2.13 7.41
N GLY A 158 -11.78 -3.31 6.80
CA GLY A 158 -12.44 -4.51 7.31
C GLY A 158 -11.47 -5.50 7.94
N LEU A 159 -12.01 -6.37 8.78
CA LEU A 159 -11.29 -7.48 9.41
C LEU A 159 -12.17 -8.73 9.36
N ILE A 160 -11.64 -9.81 8.80
CA ILE A 160 -12.26 -11.13 8.83
C ILE A 160 -11.62 -11.95 9.95
N GLN A 161 -12.45 -12.58 10.77
CA GLN A 161 -12.03 -13.48 11.84
C GLN A 161 -12.84 -14.76 11.88
N SER A 162 -12.28 -15.76 12.54
CA SER A 162 -12.97 -17.02 12.76
C SER A 162 -14.27 -16.85 13.53
N GLY A 163 -15.31 -17.59 13.13
CA GLY A 163 -16.64 -17.53 13.74
C GLY A 163 -17.55 -16.38 13.29
N MET A 164 -17.07 -15.44 12.45
CA MET A 164 -17.92 -14.39 11.87
C MET A 164 -18.99 -14.97 10.95
N GLY A 165 -20.24 -14.53 11.15
CA GLY A 165 -21.38 -14.93 10.31
C GLY A 165 -21.36 -14.31 8.91
N PRO A 166 -22.13 -14.84 7.95
CA PRO A 166 -22.08 -14.42 6.54
C PRO A 166 -22.29 -12.92 6.32
N ALA A 167 -23.28 -12.32 7.00
CA ALA A 167 -23.59 -10.89 6.87
C ALA A 167 -22.47 -9.98 7.39
N GLU A 168 -21.74 -10.42 8.42
CA GLU A 168 -20.61 -9.68 8.97
C GLU A 168 -19.39 -9.76 8.03
N ARG A 169 -19.13 -10.94 7.46
CA ARG A 169 -18.11 -11.09 6.42
C ARG A 169 -18.39 -10.23 5.21
N GLN A 170 -19.64 -10.20 4.73
CA GLN A 170 -20.02 -9.38 3.59
C GLN A 170 -19.73 -7.89 3.83
N ARG A 171 -20.01 -7.37 5.03
CA ARG A 171 -19.68 -5.97 5.38
C ARG A 171 -18.18 -5.73 5.41
N ASN A 172 -17.39 -6.65 5.94
CA ASN A 172 -15.94 -6.51 6.00
C ASN A 172 -15.30 -6.61 4.60
N TYR A 173 -15.74 -7.55 3.76
CA TYR A 173 -15.27 -7.66 2.37
C TYR A 173 -15.65 -6.47 1.49
N ALA A 174 -16.69 -5.72 1.85
CA ALA A 174 -17.08 -4.49 1.17
C ALA A 174 -16.17 -3.29 1.50
N CYS A 175 -15.22 -3.45 2.43
CA CYS A 175 -14.25 -2.39 2.74
C CYS A 175 -13.16 -2.29 1.67
N ASP A 176 -12.60 -1.09 1.51
CA ASP A 176 -11.51 -0.80 0.55
C ASP A 176 -10.27 -1.67 0.84
N VAL A 177 -9.96 -1.92 2.12
CA VAL A 177 -8.89 -2.84 2.57
C VAL A 177 -9.45 -3.81 3.59
N THR A 178 -9.23 -5.11 3.40
CA THR A 178 -9.68 -6.17 4.30
C THR A 178 -8.48 -6.97 4.81
N TYR A 179 -8.34 -7.07 6.14
CA TYR A 179 -7.36 -7.94 6.77
C TYR A 179 -7.98 -9.30 7.08
N ALA A 180 -7.25 -10.37 6.80
CA ALA A 180 -7.73 -11.73 7.02
C ALA A 180 -6.55 -12.70 7.25
N THR A 181 -6.87 -13.94 7.60
CA THR A 181 -5.94 -15.06 7.51
C THR A 181 -6.18 -15.85 6.23
N ASN A 182 -5.20 -16.65 5.81
CA ASN A 182 -5.34 -17.49 4.62
C ASN A 182 -6.49 -18.51 4.73
N SER A 183 -6.72 -19.06 5.94
CA SER A 183 -7.81 -20.03 6.19
C SER A 183 -9.20 -19.41 6.12
N GLU A 184 -9.32 -18.09 6.27
CA GLU A 184 -10.60 -17.38 6.29
C GLU A 184 -11.01 -16.81 4.93
N LEU A 185 -10.07 -16.80 3.96
CA LEU A 185 -10.30 -16.38 2.57
C LEU A 185 -10.74 -17.53 1.65
N GLY A 186 -10.32 -18.78 1.98
CA GLY A 186 -10.65 -19.99 1.21
C GLY A 186 -11.99 -20.58 1.61
#